data_AF-E2ZDY4-F1
#
_entry.id   AF-E2ZDY4-F1
#
_cell.length_a   1.000
_cell.length_b   1.000
_cell.length_c   1.000
_cell.angle_alpha   90.00
_cell.angle_beta   90.00
_cell.angle_gamma   90.00
#
_symmetry.space_group_name_H-M   'P 1'
#
loop_
_entity.id
_entity.type
_entity.pdbx_description
1 polymer ?
#
loop_
_entity_poly.entity_id
_entity_poly.type
_entity_poly.pdbx_seq_one_letter_code
_entity_poly.pdbx_strand_id
1 'polypeptide(L)'
;MSVLTEKQIKYGFNYYHNDDAHPKSVVTVSEYTGEKELVINCTQLEDTYSSRDKKRILREWCEFLLENPDAFSKLVFCTRMPQELFDAVCCQRKLTDLHIKWGVYPDISKLEHLQSLKYLHLGSGRSVSSINPIAKLKNLVALSIENFQKIEDYSALSALKHLESLSLEGDFAAPRNLRLQSLSFLRHMPRLRSFSLLTARVLDKDYSPLLELIELESLTLKSCKEVKDLYPQLIALPKLKYGTLVTRPYLYNDSVPITHTPNTSPN
;
A
#
# COMPACT_ATOMS: atom_id res chain seq x y z
N MET A 1 -17.03 10.57 -8.17
CA MET A 1 -16.20 9.37 -8.42
C MET A 1 -14.76 9.77 -8.17
N SER A 2 -14.07 9.22 -7.16
CA SER A 2 -12.60 9.37 -7.09
C SER A 2 -12.03 8.28 -7.97
N VAL A 3 -11.48 8.67 -9.11
CA VAL A 3 -10.85 7.79 -10.09
C VAL A 3 -9.35 7.89 -9.88
N LEU A 4 -8.63 6.77 -9.86
CA LEU A 4 -7.17 6.81 -9.85
C LEU A 4 -6.67 7.62 -11.06
N THR A 5 -5.73 8.53 -10.83
CA THR A 5 -5.09 9.24 -11.93
C THR A 5 -4.22 8.28 -12.74
N GLU A 6 -3.94 8.62 -13.99
CA GLU A 6 -3.03 7.82 -14.83
C GLU A 6 -1.65 7.64 -14.16
N LYS A 7 -1.17 8.69 -13.48
CA LYS A 7 0.08 8.70 -12.70
C LYS A 7 0.02 7.66 -11.56
N GLN A 8 -1.08 7.63 -10.80
CA GLN A 8 -1.29 6.65 -9.73
C GLN A 8 -1.39 5.20 -10.25
N ILE A 9 -1.96 4.99 -11.44
CA ILE A 9 -2.02 3.67 -12.07
C ILE A 9 -0.63 3.21 -12.52
N LYS A 10 0.11 4.11 -13.16
CA LYS A 10 1.43 3.83 -13.74
C LYS A 10 2.50 3.56 -12.68
N TYR A 11 2.56 4.39 -11.64
CA TYR A 11 3.63 4.34 -10.63
C TYR A 11 3.20 3.72 -9.30
N GLY A 12 1.89 3.55 -9.07
CA GLY A 12 1.31 3.20 -7.78
C GLY A 12 0.77 4.44 -7.07
N PHE A 13 -0.37 4.31 -6.39
CA PHE A 13 -1.02 5.44 -5.73
C PHE A 13 -0.23 6.02 -4.55
N ASN A 14 0.67 5.24 -3.97
CA ASN A 14 1.54 5.58 -2.86
C ASN A 14 2.95 5.99 -3.30
N TYR A 15 3.21 6.10 -4.61
CA TYR A 15 4.48 6.57 -5.13
C TYR A 15 4.56 8.10 -5.01
N TYR A 16 5.63 8.58 -4.37
CA TYR A 16 5.91 10.01 -4.22
C TYR A 16 6.74 10.50 -5.40
N HIS A 17 6.28 11.56 -6.06
CA HIS A 17 7.08 12.25 -7.07
C HIS A 17 7.66 13.53 -6.49
N ASN A 18 8.89 13.86 -6.89
CA ASN A 18 9.61 15.06 -6.42
C ASN A 18 8.81 16.37 -6.65
N ASP A 19 7.98 16.41 -7.69
CA ASP A 19 7.18 17.58 -8.06
C ASP A 19 5.83 17.69 -7.32
N ASP A 20 5.44 16.69 -6.52
CA ASP A 20 4.14 16.71 -5.83
C ASP A 20 4.19 17.66 -4.61
N ALA A 21 3.08 18.34 -4.31
CA ALA A 21 2.98 19.16 -3.11
C ALA A 21 3.06 18.29 -1.85
N HIS A 22 3.97 18.64 -0.94
CA HIS A 22 4.21 17.88 0.28
C HIS A 22 3.40 18.46 1.44
N PRO A 23 2.63 17.62 2.18
CA PRO A 23 2.06 18.06 3.44
C PRO A 23 3.17 18.51 4.39
N LYS A 24 2.86 19.52 5.22
CA LYS A 24 3.79 19.98 6.25
C LYS A 24 4.20 18.80 7.13
N SER A 25 5.48 18.70 7.42
CA SER A 25 6.02 17.72 8.36
C SER A 25 6.26 18.35 9.71
N VAL A 26 5.79 17.68 10.76
CA VAL A 26 5.91 18.15 12.14
C VAL A 26 6.35 17.01 13.07
N VAL A 27 7.03 17.37 14.15
CA VAL A 27 7.44 16.44 15.20
C VAL A 27 6.51 16.54 16.41
N THR A 28 6.17 17.75 16.82
CA THR A 28 5.39 18.07 18.03
C THR A 28 4.01 18.61 17.67
N VAL A 29 3.04 18.44 18.57
CA VAL A 29 1.69 19.00 18.40
C VAL A 29 1.73 20.54 18.35
N SER A 30 2.69 21.20 19.00
CA SER A 30 2.83 22.66 18.95
C SER A 30 3.18 23.22 17.56
N GLU A 31 3.73 22.40 16.67
CA GLU A 31 4.02 22.81 15.29
C GLU A 31 2.78 22.71 14.38
N TYR A 32 1.73 22.01 14.81
CA TYR A 32 0.49 21.88 14.06
C TYR A 32 -0.32 23.19 14.11
N THR A 33 -0.73 23.68 12.94
CA THR A 33 -1.41 24.98 12.82
C THR A 33 -2.78 24.88 12.13
N GLY A 34 -3.37 23.69 12.05
CA GLY A 34 -4.73 23.48 11.55
C GLY A 34 -4.82 22.80 10.17
N GLU A 35 -3.71 22.30 9.64
CA GLU A 35 -3.64 21.63 8.35
C GLU A 35 -4.52 20.37 8.28
N LYS A 36 -5.23 20.16 7.16
CA LYS A 36 -6.02 18.94 6.94
C LYS A 36 -5.19 17.75 6.48
N GLU A 37 -4.04 18.02 5.89
CA GLU A 37 -3.08 17.03 5.42
C GLU A 37 -1.76 17.26 6.16
N LEU A 38 -1.23 16.21 6.80
CA LEU A 38 -0.06 16.36 7.65
C LEU A 38 0.85 15.13 7.62
N VAL A 39 2.16 15.37 7.70
CA VAL A 39 3.15 14.32 7.99
C VAL A 39 3.55 14.43 9.46
N ILE A 40 3.27 13.37 10.24
CA ILE A 40 3.59 13.33 11.67
C ILE A 40 4.79 12.38 11.88
N ASN A 41 5.93 12.96 12.25
CA ASN A 41 7.17 12.23 12.51
C ASN A 41 7.51 12.27 14.01
N CYS A 42 6.57 11.80 14.84
CA CYS A 42 6.62 11.91 16.29
C CYS A 42 7.38 10.77 17.00
N THR A 43 7.99 9.85 16.24
CA THR A 43 8.76 8.72 16.74
C THR A 43 10.13 8.65 16.06
N GLN A 44 11.06 7.86 16.61
CA GLN A 44 12.46 7.80 16.12
C GLN A 44 13.15 9.18 16.05
N LEU A 45 12.84 10.03 17.02
CA LEU A 45 13.40 11.36 17.10
C LEU A 45 14.90 11.32 17.34
N GLU A 46 15.58 12.37 16.88
CA GLU A 46 17.01 12.60 17.06
C GLU A 46 17.43 12.55 18.54
N ASP A 47 18.73 12.40 18.77
CA ASP A 47 19.31 12.29 20.12
C ASP A 47 19.26 13.60 20.92
N THR A 48 18.90 14.71 20.27
CA THR A 48 18.59 16.00 20.92
C THR A 48 17.37 15.92 21.83
N TYR A 49 16.45 14.99 21.59
CA TYR A 49 15.30 14.76 22.46
C TYR A 49 15.63 13.76 23.57
N SER A 50 15.36 14.10 24.83
CA SER A 50 15.52 13.13 25.92
C SER A 50 14.50 11.99 25.79
N SER A 51 14.77 10.85 26.43
CA SER A 51 13.79 9.74 26.51
C SER A 51 12.44 10.16 27.10
N ARG A 52 12.42 11.19 27.96
CA ARG A 52 11.19 11.78 28.51
C ARG A 52 10.44 12.58 27.44
N ASP A 53 11.16 13.37 26.64
CA ASP A 53 10.56 14.14 25.54
C ASP A 53 9.99 13.22 24.46
N LYS A 54 10.74 12.18 24.04
CA LYS A 54 10.27 11.20 23.05
C LYS A 54 8.94 10.54 23.47
N LYS A 55 8.81 10.16 24.75
CA LYS A 55 7.56 9.61 25.30
C LYS A 55 6.46 10.66 25.39
N ARG A 56 6.79 11.89 25.81
CA ARG A 56 5.83 12.99 25.91
C ARG A 56 5.22 13.33 24.55
N ILE A 57 6.06 13.49 23.53
CA ILE A 57 5.64 13.88 22.17
C ILE A 57 4.70 12.83 21.56
N LEU A 58 5.04 11.55 21.69
CA LEU A 58 4.18 10.45 21.23
C LEU A 58 2.82 10.48 21.94
N ARG A 59 2.82 10.62 23.27
CA ARG A 59 1.59 10.70 24.07
C ARG A 59 0.73 11.90 23.67
N GLU A 60 1.33 13.08 23.50
CA GLU A 60 0.62 14.29 23.09
C GLU A 60 -0.05 14.12 21.72
N TRP A 61 0.62 13.48 20.76
CA TRP A 61 -0.01 13.17 19.47
C TRP A 61 -1.15 12.17 19.58
N CYS A 62 -1.00 11.12 20.39
CA CYS A 62 -2.08 10.17 20.64
C CYS A 62 -3.30 10.88 21.26
N GLU A 63 -3.09 11.69 22.31
CA GLU A 63 -4.14 12.48 22.96
C GLU A 63 -4.82 13.43 21.97
N PHE A 64 -4.03 14.18 21.20
CA PHE A 64 -4.56 15.10 20.19
C PHE A 64 -5.46 14.39 19.16
N LEU A 65 -5.02 13.25 18.63
CA LEU A 65 -5.78 12.48 17.64
C LEU A 65 -7.09 11.90 18.21
N LEU A 66 -7.10 11.54 19.50
CA LEU A 66 -8.30 11.06 20.18
C LEU A 66 -9.29 12.19 20.44
N GLU A 67 -8.80 13.37 20.84
CA GLU A 67 -9.63 14.54 21.16
C GLU A 67 -10.17 15.25 19.91
N ASN A 68 -9.48 15.11 18.77
CA ASN A 68 -9.81 15.82 17.53
C ASN A 68 -10.11 14.85 16.37
N PRO A 69 -11.23 14.10 16.41
CA PRO A 69 -11.53 13.03 15.45
C PRO A 69 -11.83 13.52 14.02
N ASP A 70 -11.93 14.83 13.80
CA ASP A 70 -12.23 15.44 12.50
C ASP A 70 -11.10 16.37 12.01
N ALA A 71 -9.93 16.30 12.65
CA ALA A 71 -8.80 17.17 12.34
C ALA A 71 -8.30 16.93 10.91
N PHE A 72 -8.09 15.67 10.53
CA PHE A 72 -7.34 15.31 9.33
C PHE A 72 -8.17 14.63 8.25
N SER A 73 -7.90 14.99 7.00
CA SER A 73 -8.31 14.23 5.81
C SER A 73 -7.18 13.33 5.28
N LYS A 74 -5.92 13.70 5.53
CA LYS A 74 -4.76 12.90 5.14
C LYS A 74 -3.69 12.88 6.22
N LEU A 75 -3.20 11.69 6.53
CA LEU A 75 -2.08 11.50 7.46
C LEU A 75 -1.00 10.62 6.85
N VAL A 76 0.24 11.06 7.00
CA VAL A 76 1.44 10.34 6.58
C VAL A 76 2.37 10.16 7.78
N PHE A 77 2.85 8.95 7.98
CA PHE A 77 3.81 8.60 9.02
C PHE A 77 5.05 7.98 8.39
N CYS A 78 6.18 8.69 8.46
CA CYS A 78 7.46 8.23 7.89
C CYS A 78 8.38 7.57 8.93
N THR A 79 8.02 7.66 10.21
CA THR A 79 8.75 7.07 11.34
C THR A 79 7.99 5.85 11.90
N ARG A 80 8.66 5.05 12.74
CA ARG A 80 8.09 3.83 13.33
C ARG A 80 6.72 4.07 13.95
N MET A 81 5.68 3.40 13.44
CA MET A 81 4.33 3.43 13.99
C MET A 81 4.15 2.41 15.13
N PRO A 82 3.97 2.83 16.40
CA PRO A 82 3.57 1.94 17.49
C PRO A 82 2.05 1.70 17.51
N GLN A 83 1.60 0.64 18.17
CA GLN A 83 0.17 0.29 18.31
C GLN A 83 -0.68 1.44 18.87
N GLU A 84 -0.22 2.15 19.90
CA GLU A 84 -1.00 3.22 20.54
C GLU A 84 -1.27 4.41 19.59
N LEU A 85 -0.31 4.74 18.74
CA LEU A 85 -0.47 5.79 17.74
C LEU A 85 -1.37 5.32 16.60
N PHE A 86 -1.21 4.07 16.14
CA PHE A 86 -2.08 3.47 15.14
C PHE A 86 -3.55 3.51 15.59
N ASP A 87 -3.80 3.12 16.84
CA ASP A 87 -5.11 3.13 17.45
C ASP A 87 -5.71 4.54 17.50
N ALA A 88 -4.91 5.55 17.86
CA ALA A 88 -5.34 6.94 17.92
C ALA A 88 -5.67 7.51 16.52
N VAL A 89 -4.87 7.17 15.50
CA VAL A 89 -5.13 7.55 14.10
C VAL A 89 -6.47 6.99 13.61
N CYS A 90 -6.83 5.77 14.04
CA CYS A 90 -8.09 5.14 13.66
C CYS A 90 -9.35 5.87 14.19
N CYS A 91 -9.21 6.90 15.03
CA CYS A 91 -10.31 7.77 15.45
C CYS A 91 -10.62 8.91 14.46
N GLN A 92 -9.81 9.10 13.42
CA GLN A 92 -9.96 10.18 12.44
C GLN A 92 -11.09 9.88 11.43
N ARG A 93 -12.32 10.32 11.73
CA ARG A 93 -13.55 10.02 10.97
C ARG A 93 -13.56 10.58 9.55
N LYS A 94 -12.85 11.69 9.33
CA LYS A 94 -12.74 12.38 8.03
C LYS A 94 -11.53 11.93 7.21
N LEU A 95 -10.76 10.96 7.70
CA LEU A 95 -9.56 10.48 7.02
C LEU A 95 -9.93 9.77 5.72
N THR A 96 -9.45 10.29 4.60
CA THR A 96 -9.57 9.70 3.27
C THR A 96 -8.28 9.01 2.84
N ASP A 97 -7.14 9.43 3.39
CA ASP A 97 -5.81 9.02 2.97
C ASP A 97 -4.94 8.71 4.21
N LEU A 98 -4.52 7.46 4.35
CA LEU A 98 -3.62 7.03 5.41
C LEU A 98 -2.40 6.32 4.82
N HIS A 99 -1.23 6.88 5.10
CA HIS A 99 0.05 6.31 4.71
C HIS A 99 0.89 6.04 5.96
N ILE A 100 1.19 4.77 6.22
CA ILE A 100 2.08 4.35 7.29
C ILE A 100 3.27 3.63 6.66
N LYS A 101 4.45 4.26 6.68
CA LYS A 101 5.65 3.70 6.04
C LYS A 101 6.07 2.37 6.67
N TRP A 102 6.07 2.28 8.00
CA TRP A 102 6.38 1.05 8.73
C TRP A 102 6.05 1.16 10.22
N GLY A 103 5.93 0.02 10.90
CA GLY A 103 5.79 0.01 12.35
C GLY A 103 5.67 -1.36 12.99
N VAL A 104 5.16 -1.37 14.22
CA VAL A 104 4.82 -2.57 14.98
C VAL A 104 3.42 -2.37 15.58
N TYR A 105 2.42 -2.83 14.83
CA TYR A 105 1.00 -2.73 15.13
C TYR A 105 0.32 -4.07 14.80
N PRO A 106 0.44 -5.11 15.65
CA PRO A 106 -0.15 -6.42 15.38
C PRO A 106 -1.68 -6.40 15.23
N ASP A 107 -2.37 -5.48 15.91
CA ASP A 107 -3.82 -5.35 15.84
C ASP A 107 -4.20 -4.20 14.92
N ILE A 108 -4.95 -4.52 13.85
CA ILE A 108 -5.49 -3.53 12.92
C ILE A 108 -7.02 -3.44 12.98
N SER A 109 -7.65 -4.02 14.01
CA SER A 109 -9.12 -4.06 14.18
C SER A 109 -9.77 -2.70 14.05
N LYS A 110 -9.19 -1.67 14.68
CA LYS A 110 -9.71 -0.30 14.68
C LYS A 110 -9.74 0.38 13.32
N LEU A 111 -9.07 -0.15 12.28
CA LEU A 111 -9.21 0.38 10.92
C LEU A 111 -10.67 0.41 10.48
N GLU A 112 -11.51 -0.50 10.96
CA GLU A 112 -12.93 -0.54 10.61
C GLU A 112 -13.69 0.74 10.96
N HIS A 113 -13.14 1.63 11.78
CA HIS A 113 -13.75 2.93 12.08
C HIS A 113 -13.53 3.97 10.96
N LEU A 114 -12.54 3.78 10.09
CA LEU A 114 -12.15 4.73 9.04
C LEU A 114 -13.04 4.59 7.79
N GLN A 115 -14.35 4.75 7.96
CA GLN A 115 -15.32 4.51 6.88
C GLN A 115 -15.22 5.49 5.71
N SER A 116 -14.54 6.64 5.88
CA SER A 116 -14.27 7.60 4.80
C SER A 116 -13.02 7.27 3.98
N LEU A 117 -12.25 6.26 4.38
CA LEU A 117 -10.93 5.96 3.80
C LEU A 117 -11.03 5.47 2.35
N LYS A 118 -10.21 6.06 1.49
CA LYS A 118 -10.11 5.75 0.05
C LYS A 118 -8.74 5.20 -0.32
N TYR A 119 -7.68 5.70 0.30
CA TYR A 119 -6.30 5.34 0.02
C TYR A 119 -5.62 4.87 1.30
N LEU A 120 -5.15 3.62 1.30
CA LEU A 120 -4.51 3.00 2.47
C LEU A 120 -3.19 2.35 2.08
N HIS A 121 -2.10 2.82 2.68
CA HIS A 121 -0.81 2.16 2.64
C HIS A 121 -0.38 1.75 4.07
N LEU A 122 -0.10 0.46 4.26
CA LEU A 122 0.39 -0.12 5.52
C LEU A 122 1.70 -0.88 5.28
N GLY A 123 2.82 -0.28 5.69
CA GLY A 123 4.14 -0.89 5.55
C GLY A 123 4.59 -1.73 6.75
N SER A 124 5.42 -2.74 6.52
CA SER A 124 6.00 -3.59 7.58
C SER A 124 4.98 -4.26 8.53
N GLY A 125 3.87 -4.78 8.02
CA GLY A 125 2.84 -5.47 8.81
C GLY A 125 3.21 -6.89 9.27
N ARG A 126 4.48 -7.17 9.56
CA ARG A 126 5.00 -8.52 9.86
C ARG A 126 4.27 -9.20 11.02
N SER A 127 3.79 -8.42 11.97
CA SER A 127 3.09 -8.91 13.16
C SER A 127 1.58 -9.07 12.97
N VAL A 128 1.00 -8.49 11.92
CA VAL A 128 -0.44 -8.51 11.63
C VAL A 128 -0.87 -9.90 11.22
N SER A 129 -1.91 -10.44 11.86
CA SER A 129 -2.40 -11.80 11.65
C SER A 129 -3.76 -11.88 10.95
N SER A 130 -4.42 -10.76 10.65
CA SER A 130 -5.70 -10.75 9.93
C SER A 130 -5.84 -9.51 9.05
N ILE A 131 -6.37 -9.70 7.84
CA ILE A 131 -6.75 -8.63 6.91
C ILE A 131 -8.25 -8.30 6.94
N ASN A 132 -9.05 -9.00 7.77
CA ASN A 132 -10.49 -8.82 7.85
C ASN A 132 -10.93 -7.37 8.19
N PRO A 133 -10.22 -6.61 9.05
CA PRO A 133 -10.57 -5.21 9.29
C PRO A 133 -10.49 -4.34 8.02
N ILE A 134 -9.54 -4.62 7.12
CA ILE A 134 -9.40 -3.90 5.84
C ILE A 134 -10.60 -4.20 4.94
N ALA A 135 -11.09 -5.44 4.93
CA ALA A 135 -12.26 -5.84 4.12
C ALA A 135 -13.57 -5.10 4.51
N LYS A 136 -13.61 -4.45 5.69
CA LYS A 136 -14.75 -3.62 6.14
C LYS A 136 -14.72 -2.19 5.57
N LEU A 137 -13.64 -1.77 4.91
CA LEU A 137 -13.46 -0.43 4.34
C LEU A 137 -14.10 -0.33 2.95
N LYS A 138 -15.44 -0.27 2.90
CA LYS A 138 -16.20 -0.36 1.64
C LYS A 138 -15.90 0.74 0.61
N ASN A 139 -15.39 1.89 1.06
CA ASN A 139 -15.05 3.04 0.21
C ASN A 139 -13.61 3.01 -0.33
N LEU A 140 -12.83 1.96 -0.02
CA LEU A 140 -11.44 1.87 -0.42
C LEU A 140 -11.29 1.75 -1.94
N VAL A 141 -10.46 2.63 -2.51
CA VAL A 141 -10.14 2.71 -3.93
C VAL A 141 -8.75 2.14 -4.20
N ALA A 142 -7.81 2.36 -3.28
CA ALA A 142 -6.45 1.88 -3.41
C ALA A 142 -5.90 1.30 -2.10
N LEU A 143 -5.31 0.11 -2.20
CA LEU A 143 -4.71 -0.61 -1.09
C LEU A 143 -3.28 -1.03 -1.44
N SER A 144 -2.34 -0.70 -0.56
CA SER A 144 -0.99 -1.23 -0.58
C SER A 144 -0.65 -1.76 0.81
N ILE A 145 -0.28 -3.04 0.88
CA ILE A 145 0.21 -3.66 2.12
C ILE A 145 1.56 -4.29 1.88
N GLU A 146 2.46 -4.08 2.84
CA GLU A 146 3.82 -4.59 2.77
C GLU A 146 4.15 -5.48 3.97
N ASN A 147 4.76 -6.63 3.69
CA ASN A 147 5.34 -7.54 4.67
C ASN A 147 4.32 -8.19 5.63
N PHE A 148 3.09 -8.48 5.19
CA PHE A 148 2.05 -9.16 5.99
C PHE A 148 2.32 -10.69 6.10
N GLN A 149 3.44 -11.07 6.72
CA GLN A 149 4.02 -12.42 6.67
C GLN A 149 3.21 -13.54 7.35
N LYS A 150 2.23 -13.20 8.20
CA LYS A 150 1.37 -14.19 8.88
C LYS A 150 0.07 -14.47 8.13
N ILE A 151 -0.12 -13.87 6.95
CA ILE A 151 -1.36 -13.98 6.18
C ILE A 151 -1.03 -14.58 4.83
N GLU A 152 -1.73 -15.67 4.53
CA GLU A 152 -1.64 -16.37 3.24
C GLU A 152 -2.97 -16.30 2.47
N ASP A 153 -4.10 -16.20 3.17
CA ASP A 153 -5.42 -16.03 2.57
C ASP A 153 -5.82 -14.55 2.52
N TYR A 154 -5.95 -14.02 1.29
CA TYR A 154 -6.39 -12.65 1.00
C TYR A 154 -7.81 -12.60 0.44
N SER A 155 -8.56 -13.71 0.50
CA SER A 155 -9.90 -13.82 -0.08
C SER A 155 -10.89 -12.78 0.42
N ALA A 156 -10.78 -12.34 1.67
CA ALA A 156 -11.65 -11.30 2.21
C ALA A 156 -11.49 -9.93 1.51
N LEU A 157 -10.38 -9.66 0.81
CA LEU A 157 -10.24 -8.43 0.00
C LEU A 157 -11.24 -8.37 -1.16
N SER A 158 -11.81 -9.50 -1.59
CA SER A 158 -12.90 -9.54 -2.59
C SER A 158 -14.17 -8.79 -2.15
N ALA A 159 -14.31 -8.46 -0.86
CA ALA A 159 -15.39 -7.62 -0.36
C ALA A 159 -15.27 -6.14 -0.81
N LEU A 160 -14.08 -5.69 -1.21
CA LEU A 160 -13.79 -4.31 -1.60
C LEU A 160 -14.23 -4.02 -3.04
N LYS A 161 -15.54 -3.83 -3.26
CA LYS A 161 -16.15 -3.70 -4.59
C LYS A 161 -15.77 -2.42 -5.37
N HIS A 162 -15.10 -1.47 -4.72
CA HIS A 162 -14.65 -0.21 -5.32
C HIS A 162 -13.13 -0.14 -5.52
N LEU A 163 -12.39 -1.21 -5.19
CA LEU A 163 -10.94 -1.20 -5.29
C LEU A 163 -10.49 -1.21 -6.76
N GLU A 164 -9.70 -0.21 -7.13
CA GLU A 164 -9.09 -0.06 -8.46
C GLU A 164 -7.58 -0.35 -8.44
N SER A 165 -6.90 -0.25 -7.29
CA SER A 165 -5.47 -0.55 -7.16
C SER A 165 -5.19 -1.45 -5.96
N LEU A 166 -4.46 -2.52 -6.19
CA LEU A 166 -4.03 -3.47 -5.16
C LEU A 166 -2.54 -3.80 -5.31
N SER A 167 -1.79 -3.57 -4.24
CA SER A 167 -0.38 -3.95 -4.14
C SER A 167 -0.19 -4.82 -2.90
N LEU A 168 0.33 -6.04 -3.11
CA LEU A 168 0.60 -7.03 -2.10
C LEU A 168 2.09 -7.38 -2.14
N GLU A 169 2.89 -6.73 -1.30
CA GLU A 169 4.35 -6.88 -1.37
C GLU A 169 4.92 -7.51 -0.09
N GLY A 170 5.95 -8.31 -0.26
CA GLY A 170 6.89 -8.66 0.80
C GLY A 170 7.92 -7.55 1.04
N ASP A 171 8.79 -7.79 2.01
CA ASP A 171 9.90 -6.92 2.34
C ASP A 171 11.05 -7.13 1.34
N PHE A 172 11.42 -6.06 0.63
CA PHE A 172 12.50 -6.07 -0.37
C PHE A 172 13.89 -6.28 0.23
N ALA A 173 14.08 -5.97 1.52
CA ALA A 173 15.33 -6.14 2.24
C ALA A 173 15.44 -7.51 2.93
N ALA A 174 14.34 -8.27 3.03
CA ALA A 174 14.32 -9.57 3.67
C ALA A 174 14.30 -10.73 2.65
N PRO A 175 14.94 -11.88 2.96
CA PRO A 175 14.96 -13.03 2.06
C PRO A 175 13.59 -13.74 1.92
N ARG A 176 12.57 -13.31 2.67
CA ARG A 176 11.27 -14.00 2.72
C ARG A 176 10.25 -13.29 1.84
N ASN A 177 9.96 -13.92 0.70
CA ASN A 177 8.81 -13.56 -0.11
C ASN A 177 7.53 -13.64 0.73
N LEU A 178 6.61 -12.70 0.52
CA LEU A 178 5.23 -12.83 0.97
C LEU A 178 4.63 -14.12 0.38
N ARG A 179 3.79 -14.82 1.14
CA ARG A 179 3.16 -16.07 0.68
C ARG A 179 1.66 -15.83 0.52
N LEU A 180 1.11 -16.18 -0.63
CA LEU A 180 -0.32 -16.14 -0.90
C LEU A 180 -0.78 -17.54 -1.25
N GLN A 181 -1.85 -18.02 -0.63
CA GLN A 181 -2.38 -19.34 -0.94
C GLN A 181 -2.85 -19.42 -2.39
N SER A 182 -3.60 -18.40 -2.85
CA SER A 182 -4.22 -18.34 -4.17
C SER A 182 -4.48 -16.90 -4.62
N LEU A 183 -4.59 -16.68 -5.93
CA LEU A 183 -5.09 -15.45 -6.54
C LEU A 183 -6.56 -15.50 -6.94
N SER A 184 -7.26 -16.61 -6.68
CA SER A 184 -8.66 -16.83 -7.08
C SER A 184 -9.64 -15.74 -6.64
N PHE A 185 -9.35 -15.03 -5.55
CA PHE A 185 -10.17 -13.91 -5.08
C PHE A 185 -10.23 -12.74 -6.08
N LEU A 186 -9.23 -12.58 -6.94
CA LEU A 186 -9.18 -11.53 -7.97
C LEU A 186 -10.31 -11.65 -9.00
N ARG A 187 -10.84 -12.87 -9.22
CA ARG A 187 -12.01 -13.11 -10.09
C ARG A 187 -13.24 -12.29 -9.65
N HIS A 188 -13.30 -11.92 -8.37
CA HIS A 188 -14.38 -11.14 -7.77
C HIS A 188 -14.08 -9.63 -7.69
N MET A 189 -13.01 -9.18 -8.34
CA MET A 189 -12.51 -7.79 -8.34
C MET A 189 -12.38 -7.22 -9.77
N PRO A 190 -13.44 -7.23 -10.60
CA PRO A 190 -13.37 -6.88 -12.03
C PRO A 190 -13.06 -5.40 -12.31
N ARG A 191 -13.06 -4.54 -11.29
CA ARG A 191 -12.72 -3.10 -11.40
C ARG A 191 -11.25 -2.80 -11.19
N LEU A 192 -10.42 -3.82 -10.95
CA LEU A 192 -9.01 -3.63 -10.69
C LEU A 192 -8.29 -3.14 -11.95
N ARG A 193 -7.65 -1.98 -11.85
CA ARG A 193 -6.90 -1.31 -12.91
C ARG A 193 -5.39 -1.36 -12.70
N SER A 194 -4.95 -1.55 -11.45
CA SER A 194 -3.53 -1.72 -11.11
C SER A 194 -3.35 -2.87 -10.13
N PHE A 195 -2.46 -3.81 -10.46
CA PHE A 195 -2.09 -4.92 -9.60
C PHE A 195 -0.57 -5.10 -9.53
N SER A 196 -0.05 -5.21 -8.31
CA SER A 196 1.37 -5.47 -8.05
C SER A 196 1.57 -6.61 -7.06
N LEU A 197 2.44 -7.56 -7.44
CA LEU A 197 2.81 -8.75 -6.69
C LEU A 197 4.28 -9.13 -7.03
N LEU A 198 5.22 -8.25 -6.72
CA LEU A 198 6.63 -8.39 -7.11
C LEU A 198 7.44 -9.25 -6.13
N THR A 199 7.16 -9.13 -4.83
CA THR A 199 7.90 -9.80 -3.76
C THR A 199 7.07 -10.85 -3.04
N ALA A 200 6.17 -11.51 -3.79
CA ALA A 200 5.34 -12.59 -3.28
C ALA A 200 5.51 -13.90 -4.05
N ARG A 201 5.04 -14.99 -3.44
CA ARG A 201 4.93 -16.32 -4.01
C ARG A 201 3.49 -16.81 -3.83
N VAL A 202 2.84 -17.12 -4.95
CA VAL A 202 1.55 -17.82 -4.98
C VAL A 202 1.81 -19.31 -4.80
N LEU A 203 1.18 -19.94 -3.80
CA LEU A 203 1.47 -21.30 -3.37
C LEU A 203 0.83 -22.35 -4.28
N ASP A 204 -0.42 -22.13 -4.71
CA ASP A 204 -1.12 -23.00 -5.66
C ASP A 204 -0.63 -22.86 -7.11
N LYS A 205 0.26 -21.89 -7.37
CA LYS A 205 0.87 -21.59 -8.67
C LYS A 205 -0.13 -21.16 -9.75
N ASP A 206 -1.38 -20.88 -9.39
CA ASP A 206 -2.40 -20.47 -10.35
C ASP A 206 -2.41 -18.94 -10.51
N TYR A 207 -1.89 -18.49 -11.65
CA TYR A 207 -1.94 -17.09 -12.07
C TYR A 207 -3.04 -16.82 -13.12
N SER A 208 -3.82 -17.83 -13.51
CA SER A 208 -4.92 -17.66 -14.47
C SER A 208 -6.00 -16.65 -14.04
N PRO A 209 -6.29 -16.39 -12.74
CA PRO A 209 -7.24 -15.35 -12.32
C PRO A 209 -6.91 -13.95 -12.86
N LEU A 210 -5.64 -13.67 -13.17
CA LEU A 210 -5.21 -12.38 -13.72
C LEU A 210 -5.73 -12.15 -15.14
N LEU A 211 -6.00 -13.22 -15.90
CA LEU A 211 -6.50 -13.13 -17.27
C LEU A 211 -7.95 -12.62 -17.34
N GLU A 212 -8.68 -12.69 -16.23
CA GLU A 212 -10.07 -12.21 -16.11
C GLU A 212 -10.15 -10.71 -15.77
N LEU A 213 -9.02 -10.08 -15.41
CA LEU A 213 -8.96 -8.66 -15.08
C LEU A 213 -8.86 -7.81 -16.36
N ILE A 214 -9.92 -7.78 -17.16
CA ILE A 214 -9.96 -7.09 -18.46
C ILE A 214 -9.81 -5.56 -18.36
N GLU A 215 -10.03 -5.00 -17.17
CA GLU A 215 -9.87 -3.57 -16.89
C GLU A 215 -8.45 -3.19 -16.45
N LEU A 216 -7.53 -4.16 -16.37
CA LEU A 216 -6.19 -3.95 -15.86
C LEU A 216 -5.33 -3.11 -16.81
N GLU A 217 -4.84 -1.98 -16.31
CA GLU A 217 -3.98 -1.03 -17.03
C GLU A 217 -2.51 -1.12 -16.62
N SER A 218 -2.23 -1.59 -15.40
CA SER A 218 -0.89 -1.76 -14.86
C SER A 218 -0.75 -3.12 -14.18
N LEU A 219 0.25 -3.89 -14.59
CA LEU A 219 0.54 -5.20 -14.01
C LEU A 219 2.04 -5.36 -13.73
N THR A 220 2.38 -5.54 -12.47
CA THR A 220 3.73 -5.84 -12.01
C THR A 220 3.75 -7.16 -11.26
N LEU A 221 4.55 -8.11 -11.74
CA LEU A 221 4.65 -9.46 -11.17
C LEU A 221 6.10 -9.87 -10.98
N LYS A 222 6.35 -10.71 -9.98
CA LYS A 222 7.60 -11.47 -9.90
C LYS A 222 7.80 -12.29 -11.18
N SER A 223 9.01 -12.26 -11.74
CA SER A 223 9.37 -13.23 -12.78
C SER A 223 9.50 -14.62 -12.15
N CYS A 224 8.59 -15.52 -12.51
CA CYS A 224 8.65 -16.94 -12.18
C CYS A 224 8.12 -17.77 -13.35
N LYS A 225 8.37 -19.08 -13.33
CA LYS A 225 7.99 -20.00 -14.42
C LYS A 225 6.52 -19.83 -14.82
N GLU A 226 5.63 -19.82 -13.84
CA GLU A 226 4.19 -19.73 -14.05
C GLU A 226 3.78 -18.42 -14.75
N VAL A 227 4.42 -17.30 -14.40
CA VAL A 227 4.18 -16.00 -15.05
C VAL A 227 4.77 -15.97 -16.46
N LYS A 228 5.94 -16.60 -16.68
CA LYS A 228 6.53 -16.75 -18.02
C LYS A 228 5.62 -17.56 -18.95
N ASP A 229 5.09 -18.67 -18.43
CA ASP A 229 4.19 -19.57 -19.17
C ASP A 229 2.88 -18.87 -19.59
N LEU A 230 2.41 -17.87 -18.81
CA LEU A 230 1.23 -17.05 -19.11
C LEU A 230 1.54 -15.70 -19.77
N TYR A 231 2.81 -15.39 -20.03
CA TYR A 231 3.21 -14.07 -20.51
C TYR A 231 2.49 -13.63 -21.80
N PRO A 232 2.35 -14.48 -22.85
CA PRO A 232 1.65 -14.10 -24.07
C PRO A 232 0.19 -13.68 -23.85
N GLN A 233 -0.50 -14.30 -22.89
CA GLN A 233 -1.89 -13.99 -22.56
C GLN A 233 -1.97 -12.73 -21.68
N LEU A 234 -1.05 -12.59 -20.72
CA LEU A 234 -1.00 -11.43 -19.82
C LEU A 234 -0.69 -10.13 -20.58
N ILE A 235 0.27 -10.16 -21.52
CA ILE A 235 0.62 -8.98 -22.32
C ILE A 235 -0.47 -8.59 -23.33
N ALA A 236 -1.35 -9.54 -23.69
CA ALA A 236 -2.48 -9.34 -24.59
C ALA A 236 -3.75 -8.82 -23.87
N LEU A 237 -3.69 -8.55 -22.56
CA LEU A 237 -4.80 -7.94 -21.83
C LEU A 237 -5.17 -6.58 -22.46
N PRO A 238 -6.46 -6.32 -22.70
CA PRO A 238 -6.90 -5.31 -23.67
C PRO A 238 -6.59 -3.87 -23.26
N LYS A 239 -6.38 -3.60 -21.97
CA LYS A 239 -6.10 -2.26 -21.44
C LYS A 239 -4.69 -2.11 -20.86
N LEU A 240 -3.87 -3.16 -20.89
CA LEU A 240 -2.57 -3.15 -20.24
C LEU A 240 -1.60 -2.17 -20.93
N LYS A 241 -1.07 -1.22 -20.16
CA LYS A 241 -0.18 -0.14 -20.65
C LYS A 241 1.09 0.02 -19.83
N TYR A 242 1.04 -0.30 -18.54
CA TYR A 242 2.12 -0.05 -17.59
C TYR A 242 2.50 -1.32 -16.81
N GLY A 243 3.55 -1.20 -16.00
CA GLY A 243 4.07 -2.28 -15.18
C GLY A 243 5.24 -3.03 -15.83
N THR A 244 5.78 -4.00 -15.11
CA THR A 244 7.02 -4.67 -15.50
C THR A 244 6.86 -5.58 -16.71
N LEU A 245 5.67 -6.14 -16.97
CA LEU A 245 5.43 -6.97 -18.16
C LEU A 245 5.61 -6.19 -19.47
N VAL A 246 5.27 -4.89 -19.44
CA VAL A 246 5.40 -3.96 -20.59
C VAL A 246 6.80 -3.34 -20.64
N THR A 247 7.29 -2.86 -19.50
CA THR A 247 8.54 -2.08 -19.45
C THR A 247 9.81 -2.94 -19.35
N ARG A 248 9.69 -4.20 -18.94
CA ARG A 248 10.80 -5.15 -18.77
C ARG A 248 10.44 -6.55 -19.33
N PRO A 249 10.08 -6.64 -20.63
CA PRO A 249 9.62 -7.89 -21.23
C PRO A 249 10.66 -9.02 -21.19
N TYR A 250 11.95 -8.68 -21.23
CA TYR A 250 13.08 -9.62 -21.11
C TYR A 250 13.11 -10.40 -19.79
N LEU A 251 12.40 -9.95 -18.75
CA LEU A 251 12.25 -10.72 -17.50
C LEU A 251 11.29 -11.89 -17.66
N TYR A 252 10.38 -11.86 -18.63
CA TYR A 252 9.27 -12.79 -18.76
C TYR A 252 9.32 -13.61 -20.04
N ASN A 253 10.03 -13.13 -21.05
CA ASN A 253 10.21 -13.80 -22.33
C ASN A 253 11.70 -13.89 -22.67
N ASP A 254 12.25 -15.10 -22.60
CA ASP A 254 13.68 -15.36 -22.81
C ASP A 254 14.11 -15.12 -24.28
N SER A 255 13.16 -14.96 -25.21
CA SER A 255 13.45 -14.59 -26.61
C SER A 255 13.65 -13.08 -26.83
N VAL A 256 13.35 -12.24 -25.84
CA VAL A 256 13.53 -10.79 -25.93
C VAL A 256 14.95 -10.43 -25.48
N PRO A 257 15.80 -9.88 -26.36
CA PRO A 257 17.16 -9.51 -25.98
C PRO A 257 17.17 -8.41 -24.91
N ILE A 258 18.14 -8.47 -23.99
CA ILE A 258 18.35 -7.44 -22.98
C ILE A 258 18.94 -6.21 -23.68
N THR A 259 18.08 -5.29 -24.12
CA THR A 259 18.53 -3.97 -24.56
C THR A 259 18.75 -3.13 -23.30
N HIS A 260 20.01 -2.93 -22.91
CA HIS A 260 20.35 -1.91 -21.91
C HIS A 260 19.99 -0.52 -22.45
N THR A 261 18.77 -0.05 -22.21
CA THR A 261 18.50 1.39 -22.21
C THR A 261 19.00 1.94 -20.87
N PRO A 262 19.99 2.86 -20.86
CA PRO A 262 20.41 3.48 -19.61
C PRO A 262 19.21 4.12 -18.93
N ASN A 263 19.07 3.93 -17.62
CA ASN A 263 18.14 4.67 -16.80
C ASN A 263 18.33 6.17 -17.07
N THR A 264 17.43 6.80 -17.81
CA THR A 264 17.19 8.23 -17.64
C THR A 264 16.35 8.37 -16.39
N SER A 265 17.01 8.35 -15.23
CA SER A 265 16.44 8.93 -14.01
C SER A 265 16.14 10.40 -14.33
N PRO A 266 14.92 10.92 -14.10
CA PRO A 266 14.77 12.36 -13.98
C PRO A 266 15.51 12.78 -12.70
N ASN A 267 16.42 13.75 -12.84
CA ASN A 267 17.00 14.47 -11.71
C ASN A 267 15.89 15.08 -10.82
#